data_AF-A0A975EKV1-F1
#
_entry.id   AF-A0A975EKV1-F1
#
_cell.length_a   1.000
_cell.length_b   1.000
_cell.length_c   1.000
_cell.angle_alpha   90.00
_cell.angle_beta   90.00
_cell.angle_gamma   90.00
#
_symmetry.space_group_name_H-M   'P 1'
#
loop_
_entity.id
_entity.type
_entity.pdbx_description
1 polymer ?
#
loop_
_entity_poly.entity_id
_entity_poly.type
_entity_poly.pdbx_seq_one_letter_code
_entity_poly.pdbx_strand_id
1 'polypeptide(L)'
;MADYIHLNPARAGLAGGLHGKLCAYKWSSIKAYGSGKGPDWLVIERVMQAFELAEDGRGRRAYIGWLEARASNHGGEVDGKAMESLRKGWYLGEKSFKDKLLAMLERTEKAVRGKAGSVLQGHGEQEATRLLEAGSRDLGLPAGLAALKKSDDRKVLLAMAIRERTGVENGWISQRLAMGSPTSVSRLVSAGRKDKNRLEEMNNLLQRIDEH
;
A
#
# COMPACT_ATOMS: atom_id res chain seq x y z
N MET A 1 -12.36 1.78 -13.12
CA MET A 1 -11.69 0.54 -13.57
C MET A 1 -12.16 0.09 -14.95
N ALA A 2 -13.46 0.22 -15.32
CA ALA A 2 -13.92 -0.04 -16.69
C ALA A 2 -13.37 0.94 -17.74
N ASP A 3 -13.02 2.15 -17.34
CA ASP A 3 -12.44 3.19 -18.19
C ASP A 3 -11.06 2.83 -18.75
N TYR A 4 -10.22 2.13 -18.00
CA TYR A 4 -8.91 1.67 -18.48
C TYR A 4 -9.06 0.74 -19.70
N ILE A 5 -10.05 -0.15 -19.67
CA ILE A 5 -10.36 -1.08 -20.76
C ILE A 5 -10.98 -0.32 -21.94
N HIS A 6 -11.96 0.54 -21.67
CA HIS A 6 -12.65 1.29 -22.73
C HIS A 6 -11.74 2.30 -23.45
N LEU A 7 -10.67 2.79 -22.81
CA LEU A 7 -9.67 3.66 -23.42
C LEU A 7 -8.53 2.91 -24.14
N ASN A 8 -8.44 1.59 -24.02
CA ASN A 8 -7.38 0.83 -24.66
C ASN A 8 -7.32 1.02 -26.19
N PRO A 9 -8.44 1.07 -26.94
CA PRO A 9 -8.40 1.35 -28.37
C PRO A 9 -7.82 2.74 -28.70
N ALA A 10 -8.00 3.73 -27.83
CA ALA A 10 -7.41 5.06 -27.98
C ALA A 10 -5.90 5.05 -27.74
N ARG A 11 -5.44 4.33 -26.71
CA ARG A 11 -4.01 4.17 -26.43
C ARG A 11 -3.29 3.38 -27.52
N ALA A 12 -3.98 2.41 -28.12
CA ALA A 12 -3.47 1.63 -29.25
C ALA A 12 -3.55 2.37 -30.60
N GLY A 13 -4.09 3.59 -30.64
CA GLY A 13 -4.28 4.35 -31.89
C GLY A 13 -5.29 3.74 -32.87
N LEU A 14 -6.19 2.88 -32.39
CA LEU A 14 -7.16 2.16 -33.20
C LEU A 14 -8.50 2.89 -33.34
N ALA A 15 -8.90 3.69 -32.34
CA ALA A 15 -10.12 4.50 -32.34
C ALA A 15 -10.08 5.55 -31.23
N GLY A 16 -10.84 6.64 -31.35
CA GLY A 16 -10.83 7.73 -30.37
C GLY A 16 -9.85 8.84 -30.75
N GLY A 17 -10.17 10.09 -30.36
CA GLY A 17 -9.35 11.26 -30.69
C GLY A 17 -9.16 11.43 -32.20
N LEU A 18 -7.90 11.44 -32.66
CA LEU A 18 -7.54 11.58 -34.08
C LEU A 18 -7.96 10.38 -34.95
N HIS A 19 -8.30 9.24 -34.33
CA HIS A 19 -8.65 7.99 -35.02
C HIS A 19 -10.18 7.76 -35.04
N GLY A 20 -10.97 8.83 -34.95
CA GLY A 20 -12.43 8.79 -34.98
C GLY A 20 -13.06 8.59 -33.61
N LYS A 21 -14.33 8.16 -33.56
CA LYS A 21 -15.06 7.96 -32.29
C LYS A 21 -14.63 6.67 -31.61
N LEU A 22 -14.40 6.72 -30.31
CA LEU A 22 -14.11 5.55 -29.48
C LEU A 22 -15.27 4.54 -29.53
N CYS A 23 -16.52 5.03 -29.56
CA CYS A 23 -17.70 4.17 -29.67
C CYS A 23 -17.86 3.43 -31.01
N ALA A 24 -17.07 3.78 -32.03
CA ALA A 24 -17.05 3.07 -33.31
C ALA A 24 -16.19 1.80 -33.29
N TYR A 25 -15.37 1.59 -32.25
CA TYR A 25 -14.50 0.43 -32.16
C TYR A 25 -15.31 -0.85 -31.90
N LYS A 26 -15.33 -1.75 -32.89
CA LYS A 26 -16.22 -2.93 -32.93
C LYS A 26 -15.95 -3.95 -31.83
N TRP A 27 -14.73 -4.00 -31.30
CA TRP A 27 -14.30 -5.01 -30.32
C TRP A 27 -14.29 -4.49 -28.88
N SER A 28 -15.12 -3.48 -28.60
CA SER A 28 -15.32 -2.95 -27.26
C SER A 28 -16.79 -2.91 -26.88
N SER A 29 -17.07 -3.20 -25.61
CA SER A 29 -18.40 -3.08 -25.01
C SER A 29 -18.90 -1.63 -24.95
N ILE A 30 -18.05 -0.63 -25.15
CA ILE A 30 -18.42 0.79 -25.06
C ILE A 30 -19.61 1.15 -25.98
N LYS A 31 -19.73 0.52 -27.15
CA LYS A 31 -20.84 0.75 -28.07
C LYS A 31 -22.20 0.44 -27.43
N ALA A 32 -22.26 -0.59 -26.57
CA ALA A 32 -23.49 -0.99 -25.88
C ALA A 32 -24.04 0.09 -24.93
N TYR A 33 -23.18 0.98 -24.42
CA TYR A 33 -23.61 2.09 -23.56
C TYR A 33 -24.42 3.13 -24.35
N GLY A 34 -24.27 3.18 -25.68
CA GLY A 34 -25.00 4.11 -26.56
C GLY A 34 -26.41 3.64 -26.93
N SER A 35 -26.78 2.39 -26.64
CA SER A 35 -28.00 1.76 -27.15
C SER A 35 -28.81 1.08 -26.04
N GLY A 36 -29.98 1.65 -25.70
CA GLY A 36 -30.99 0.99 -24.87
C GLY A 36 -30.46 0.50 -23.51
N LYS A 37 -30.82 -0.72 -23.12
CA LYS A 37 -30.35 -1.41 -21.91
C LYS A 37 -29.02 -2.16 -22.11
N GLY A 38 -28.47 -2.17 -23.32
CA GLY A 38 -27.36 -3.05 -23.67
C GLY A 38 -27.75 -4.53 -23.66
N PRO A 39 -26.79 -5.44 -23.94
CA PRO A 39 -27.01 -6.88 -23.83
C PRO A 39 -27.16 -7.33 -22.37
N ASP A 40 -27.96 -8.38 -22.12
CA ASP A 40 -28.27 -8.88 -20.77
C ASP A 40 -27.04 -9.35 -19.97
N TRP A 41 -25.95 -9.69 -20.65
CA TRP A 41 -24.69 -10.09 -20.02
C TRP A 41 -23.83 -8.90 -19.55
N LEU A 42 -24.16 -7.66 -19.96
CA LEU A 42 -23.36 -6.48 -19.65
C LEU A 42 -23.99 -5.67 -18.52
N VAL A 43 -23.38 -5.74 -17.33
CA VAL A 43 -23.82 -4.99 -16.15
C VAL A 43 -23.29 -3.55 -16.21
N ILE A 44 -24.07 -2.65 -16.82
CA ILE A 44 -23.72 -1.23 -17.00
C ILE A 44 -23.84 -0.44 -15.70
N GLU A 45 -24.78 -0.82 -14.84
CA GLU A 45 -25.14 -0.16 -13.59
C GLU A 45 -23.93 -0.03 -12.67
N ARG A 46 -23.10 -1.09 -12.59
CA ARG A 46 -21.87 -1.08 -11.80
C ARG A 46 -20.87 -0.02 -12.26
N VAL A 47 -20.84 0.28 -13.56
CA VAL A 47 -20.00 1.38 -14.09
C VAL A 47 -20.64 2.73 -13.78
N MET A 48 -21.97 2.86 -13.89
CA MET A 48 -22.63 4.12 -13.53
C MET A 48 -22.40 4.47 -12.06
N GLN A 49 -22.60 3.51 -11.15
CA GLN A 49 -22.36 3.66 -9.72
C GLN A 49 -20.90 4.04 -9.41
N ALA A 50 -19.93 3.37 -10.04
CA ALA A 50 -18.51 3.64 -9.81
C ALA A 50 -18.08 5.05 -10.26
N PHE A 51 -18.85 5.69 -11.15
CA PHE A 51 -18.61 7.05 -11.63
C PHE A 51 -19.61 8.07 -11.04
N GLU A 52 -20.44 7.64 -10.07
CA GLU A 52 -21.50 8.46 -9.46
C GLU A 52 -22.45 9.08 -10.51
N LEU A 53 -22.73 8.32 -11.57
CA LEU A 53 -23.63 8.70 -12.65
C LEU A 53 -25.01 8.11 -12.45
N ALA A 54 -26.02 8.76 -13.02
CA ALA A 54 -27.37 8.23 -13.06
C ALA A 54 -27.43 6.86 -13.76
N GLU A 55 -28.17 5.91 -13.20
CA GLU A 55 -28.36 4.57 -13.77
C GLU A 55 -29.38 4.55 -14.93
N ASP A 56 -29.33 5.58 -15.78
CA ASP A 56 -30.23 5.78 -16.91
C ASP A 56 -29.45 6.17 -18.18
N GLY A 57 -30.19 6.48 -19.25
CA GLY A 57 -29.58 6.88 -20.52
C GLY A 57 -28.75 8.16 -20.43
N ARG A 58 -28.99 9.04 -19.46
CA ARG A 58 -28.20 10.27 -19.26
C ARG A 58 -26.84 9.93 -18.70
N GLY A 59 -26.76 9.08 -17.68
CA GLY A 59 -25.48 8.63 -17.12
C GLY A 59 -24.62 7.91 -18.15
N ARG A 60 -25.23 7.03 -18.96
CA ARG A 60 -24.51 6.35 -20.05
C ARG A 60 -23.94 7.32 -21.09
N ARG A 61 -24.71 8.33 -21.51
CA ARG A 61 -24.22 9.37 -22.43
C ARG A 61 -23.11 10.21 -21.80
N ALA A 62 -23.22 10.56 -20.52
CA ALA A 62 -22.19 11.29 -19.80
C ALA A 62 -20.88 10.49 -19.73
N TYR A 63 -20.97 9.18 -19.45
CA TYR A 63 -19.82 8.28 -19.43
C TYR A 63 -19.12 8.19 -20.80
N ILE A 64 -19.89 8.01 -21.88
CA ILE A 64 -19.34 8.00 -23.25
C ILE A 64 -18.69 9.34 -23.58
N GLY A 65 -19.35 10.47 -23.30
CA GLY A 65 -18.81 11.80 -23.57
C GLY A 65 -17.49 12.05 -22.84
N TRP A 66 -17.42 11.63 -21.57
CA TRP A 66 -16.19 11.70 -20.78
C TRP A 66 -15.07 10.83 -21.37
N LEU A 67 -15.37 9.60 -21.82
CA LEU A 67 -14.39 8.73 -22.47
C LEU A 67 -13.89 9.29 -23.81
N GLU A 68 -14.76 9.86 -24.64
CA GLU A 68 -14.38 10.49 -25.91
C GLU A 68 -13.49 11.73 -25.68
N ALA A 69 -13.80 12.54 -24.66
CA ALA A 69 -12.97 13.67 -24.27
C ALA A 69 -11.59 13.21 -23.77
N ARG A 70 -11.53 12.13 -22.97
CA ARG A 70 -10.27 11.54 -22.54
C ARG A 70 -9.49 10.93 -23.69
N ALA A 71 -10.12 10.20 -24.61
CA ALA A 71 -9.44 9.63 -25.78
C ALA A 71 -8.82 10.73 -26.66
N SER A 72 -9.47 11.88 -26.75
CA SER A 72 -8.94 13.06 -27.46
C SER A 72 -7.75 13.70 -26.77
N ASN A 73 -7.56 13.47 -25.47
CA ASN A 73 -6.45 13.99 -24.69
C ASN A 73 -5.38 12.89 -24.47
N HIS A 74 -4.30 12.92 -25.26
CA HIS A 74 -3.21 11.95 -25.19
C HIS A 74 -3.67 10.48 -25.25
N GLY A 75 -4.67 10.15 -26.09
CA GLY A 75 -5.15 8.76 -26.24
C GLY A 75 -5.80 8.17 -24.99
N GLY A 76 -6.21 9.01 -24.03
CA GLY A 76 -6.76 8.54 -22.75
C GLY A 76 -5.70 8.06 -21.76
N GLU A 77 -4.43 8.39 -22.01
CA GLU A 77 -3.38 8.25 -21.00
C GLU A 77 -3.63 9.16 -19.81
N VAL A 78 -3.21 8.71 -18.63
CA VAL A 78 -3.18 9.56 -17.44
C VAL A 78 -1.97 10.47 -17.59
N ASP A 79 -2.12 11.77 -17.34
CA ASP A 79 -1.03 12.75 -17.43
C ASP A 79 0.26 12.19 -16.82
N GLY A 80 1.33 12.15 -17.63
CA GLY A 80 2.63 11.63 -17.24
C GLY A 80 3.17 12.27 -15.96
N LYS A 81 2.89 13.56 -15.73
CA LYS A 81 3.27 14.25 -14.48
C LYS A 81 2.46 13.77 -13.27
N ALA A 82 1.17 13.49 -13.45
CA ALA A 82 0.32 12.92 -12.42
C ALA A 82 0.74 11.48 -12.10
N MET A 83 1.06 10.68 -13.13
CA MET A 83 1.51 9.30 -12.95
C MET A 83 2.92 9.23 -12.34
N GLU A 84 3.82 10.13 -12.71
CA GLU A 84 5.14 10.25 -12.10
C GLU A 84 5.06 10.70 -10.64
N SER A 85 4.11 11.58 -10.31
CA SER A 85 3.81 11.97 -8.93
C SER A 85 3.26 10.80 -8.11
N LEU A 86 2.35 9.99 -8.67
CA LEU A 86 1.85 8.75 -8.05
C LEU A 86 2.95 7.68 -7.89
N ARG A 87 3.89 7.59 -8.84
CA ARG A 87 5.05 6.67 -8.76
C ARG A 87 6.08 7.13 -7.73
N LYS A 88 6.21 8.45 -7.50
CA LYS A 88 7.13 9.06 -6.52
C LYS A 88 6.52 9.22 -5.12
N GLY A 89 5.20 9.11 -4.98
CA GLY A 89 4.52 9.22 -3.70
C GLY A 89 3.05 8.78 -3.76
N TRP A 90 2.59 8.17 -2.66
CA TRP A 90 1.27 7.57 -2.41
C TRP A 90 0.06 8.53 -2.45
N TYR A 91 0.20 9.76 -2.97
CA TYR A 91 -0.91 10.70 -3.12
C TYR A 91 -0.71 11.65 -4.31
N LEU A 92 -1.82 12.05 -4.93
CA LEU A 92 -1.86 12.99 -6.04
C LEU A 92 -2.51 14.30 -5.56
N GLY A 93 -1.74 15.39 -5.48
CA GLY A 93 -2.25 16.72 -5.16
C GLY A 93 -1.17 17.74 -4.81
N GLU A 94 -1.52 19.03 -4.80
CA GLU A 94 -0.63 20.12 -4.38
C GLU A 94 -0.15 19.94 -2.95
N LYS A 95 0.95 20.61 -2.56
CA LYS A 95 1.55 20.51 -1.21
C LYS A 95 0.52 20.75 -0.10
N SER A 96 -0.44 21.65 -0.34
CA SER A 96 -1.57 21.94 0.56
C SER A 96 -2.51 20.74 0.79
N PHE A 97 -2.65 19.84 -0.18
CA PHE A 97 -3.44 18.61 -0.07
C PHE A 97 -2.70 17.54 0.72
N LYS A 98 -1.37 17.41 0.53
CA LYS A 98 -0.50 16.59 1.38
C LYS A 98 -0.65 16.97 2.84
N ASP A 99 -0.54 18.26 3.13
CA ASP A 99 -0.57 18.77 4.50
C ASP A 99 -1.94 18.56 5.15
N LYS A 100 -3.03 18.68 4.36
CA LYS A 100 -4.40 18.32 4.82
C LYS A 100 -4.57 16.82 5.06
N LEU A 101 -4.04 15.96 4.18
CA LEU A 101 -4.06 14.50 4.34
C LEU A 101 -3.22 14.07 5.56
N LEU A 102 -2.05 14.64 5.74
CA LEU A 102 -1.21 14.43 6.91
C LEU A 102 -1.92 14.91 8.18
N ALA A 103 -2.57 16.08 8.17
CA ALA A 103 -3.34 16.56 9.32
C ALA A 103 -4.57 15.68 9.63
N MET A 104 -5.24 15.14 8.61
CA MET A 104 -6.32 14.17 8.79
C MET A 104 -5.79 12.84 9.32
N LEU A 105 -4.65 12.35 8.80
CA LEU A 105 -3.99 11.15 9.31
C LEU A 105 -3.50 11.35 10.73
N GLU A 106 -2.89 12.47 11.10
CA GLU A 106 -2.49 12.79 12.48
C GLU A 106 -3.70 12.88 13.42
N ARG A 107 -4.83 13.43 12.96
CA ARG A 107 -6.10 13.41 13.71
C ARG A 107 -6.63 12.00 13.89
N THR A 108 -6.54 11.18 12.85
CA THR A 108 -6.97 9.78 12.88
C THR A 108 -6.02 8.94 13.73
N GLU A 109 -4.71 9.17 13.65
CA GLU A 109 -3.68 8.52 14.45
C GLU A 109 -3.83 8.90 15.92
N LYS A 110 -4.17 10.15 16.25
CA LYS A 110 -4.49 10.58 17.63
C LYS A 110 -5.81 9.97 18.13
N ALA A 111 -6.83 9.86 17.28
CA ALA A 111 -8.12 9.26 17.64
C ALA A 111 -8.04 7.72 17.77
N VAL A 112 -7.25 7.06 16.92
CA VAL A 112 -6.95 5.63 16.95
C VAL A 112 -6.01 5.33 18.11
N ARG A 113 -4.92 6.08 18.32
CA ARG A 113 -4.03 5.95 19.50
C ARG A 113 -4.79 6.08 20.83
N GLY A 114 -5.82 6.92 20.89
CA GLY A 114 -6.61 7.13 22.10
C GLY A 114 -7.56 5.98 22.50
N LYS A 115 -7.98 5.09 21.57
CA LYS A 115 -8.96 4.01 21.87
C LYS A 115 -8.62 2.62 21.33
N ALA A 116 -7.95 2.51 20.18
CA ALA A 116 -7.54 1.24 19.58
C ALA A 116 -6.01 1.02 19.65
N GLY A 117 -5.22 2.10 19.70
CA GLY A 117 -3.78 2.04 19.80
C GLY A 117 -3.30 1.53 21.15
N SER A 118 -3.96 1.81 22.27
CA SER A 118 -3.60 1.19 23.56
C SER A 118 -3.84 -0.32 23.56
N VAL A 119 -4.89 -0.79 22.88
CA VAL A 119 -5.24 -2.22 22.78
C VAL A 119 -4.33 -2.95 21.78
N LEU A 120 -4.11 -2.40 20.57
CA LEU A 120 -3.17 -2.95 19.58
C LEU A 120 -1.71 -2.82 20.01
N GLN A 121 -1.32 -1.74 20.70
CA GLN A 121 0.02 -1.59 21.27
C GLN A 121 0.20 -2.55 22.45
N GLY A 122 -0.82 -2.76 23.28
CA GLY A 122 -0.80 -3.77 24.34
C GLY A 122 -0.58 -5.20 23.80
N HIS A 123 -1.35 -5.60 22.78
CA HIS A 123 -1.15 -6.90 22.11
C HIS A 123 0.19 -7.00 21.37
N GLY A 124 0.61 -5.92 20.69
CA GLY A 124 1.88 -5.86 19.98
C GLY A 124 3.10 -5.93 20.92
N GLU A 125 3.03 -5.27 22.08
CA GLU A 125 4.08 -5.29 23.09
C GLU A 125 4.13 -6.63 23.85
N GLN A 126 2.99 -7.29 24.04
CA GLN A 126 2.92 -8.65 24.61
C GLN A 126 3.65 -9.65 23.70
N GLU A 127 3.30 -9.69 22.40
CA GLU A 127 3.98 -10.58 21.45
C GLU A 127 5.46 -10.19 21.28
N ALA A 128 5.78 -8.89 21.26
CA ALA A 128 7.17 -8.45 21.21
C ALA A 128 7.97 -8.89 22.44
N THR A 129 7.34 -8.90 23.62
CA THR A 129 7.96 -9.38 24.86
C THR A 129 8.15 -10.90 24.81
N ARG A 130 7.15 -11.67 24.34
CA ARG A 130 7.27 -13.12 24.12
C ARG A 130 8.45 -13.45 23.20
N LEU A 131 8.53 -12.78 22.05
CA LEU A 131 9.60 -12.94 21.08
C LEU A 131 10.96 -12.55 21.66
N LEU A 132 11.02 -11.44 22.41
CA LEU A 132 12.24 -11.00 23.08
C LEU A 132 12.75 -12.05 24.05
N GLU A 133 11.90 -12.62 24.90
CA GLU A 133 12.27 -13.62 25.90
C GLU A 133 12.67 -14.95 25.26
N ALA A 134 11.82 -15.50 24.37
CA ALA A 134 12.08 -16.76 23.68
C ALA A 134 13.32 -16.66 22.78
N GLY A 135 13.42 -15.60 21.98
CA GLY A 135 14.55 -15.37 21.09
C GLY A 135 15.84 -15.06 21.84
N SER A 136 15.79 -14.37 22.98
CA SER A 136 17.01 -14.16 23.80
C SER A 136 17.53 -15.47 24.38
N ARG A 137 16.63 -16.39 24.77
CA ARG A 137 17.01 -17.71 25.26
C ARG A 137 17.61 -18.56 24.13
N ASP A 138 16.95 -18.63 22.98
CA ASP A 138 17.40 -19.40 21.81
C ASP A 138 18.76 -18.91 21.29
N LEU A 139 18.95 -17.59 21.19
CA LEU A 139 20.19 -16.98 20.71
C LEU A 139 21.30 -16.90 21.77
N GLY A 140 21.07 -17.37 23.00
CA GLY A 140 22.04 -17.31 24.10
C GLY A 140 22.46 -15.87 24.44
N LEU A 141 21.51 -14.93 24.42
CA LEU A 141 21.76 -13.55 24.80
C LEU A 141 21.87 -13.43 26.33
N PRO A 142 22.91 -12.75 26.86
CA PRO A 142 23.05 -12.51 28.29
C PRO A 142 22.04 -11.45 28.75
N ALA A 143 21.69 -11.46 30.04
CA ALA A 143 20.83 -10.43 30.63
C ALA A 143 21.42 -9.00 30.46
N GLY A 144 22.75 -8.88 30.50
CA GLY A 144 23.47 -7.62 30.34
C GLY A 144 23.66 -7.19 28.88
N LEU A 145 22.56 -6.93 28.16
CA LEU A 145 22.64 -6.58 26.73
C LEU A 145 23.47 -5.33 26.44
N ALA A 146 23.54 -4.37 27.36
CA ALA A 146 24.33 -3.14 27.18
C ALA A 146 25.85 -3.38 27.04
N ALA A 147 26.36 -4.52 27.53
CA ALA A 147 27.77 -4.89 27.39
C ALA A 147 28.11 -5.39 25.98
N LEU A 148 27.12 -5.85 25.22
CA LEU A 148 27.30 -6.28 23.84
C LEU A 148 27.30 -5.09 22.89
N LYS A 149 27.94 -5.26 21.72
CA LYS A 149 27.87 -4.27 20.64
C LYS A 149 26.41 -3.95 20.32
N LYS A 150 26.13 -2.68 20.01
CA LYS A 150 24.79 -2.23 19.60
C LYS A 150 24.31 -2.94 18.31
N SER A 151 25.25 -3.37 17.49
CA SER A 151 25.04 -4.13 16.26
C SER A 151 25.42 -5.61 16.40
N ASP A 152 25.41 -6.17 17.61
CA ASP A 152 25.58 -7.62 17.78
C ASP A 152 24.56 -8.36 16.91
N ASP A 153 25.01 -9.33 16.13
CA ASP A 153 24.18 -9.95 15.10
C ASP A 153 22.96 -10.66 15.68
N ARG A 154 23.06 -11.22 16.90
CA ARG A 154 21.91 -11.82 17.61
C ARG A 154 20.84 -10.78 17.93
N LYS A 155 21.26 -9.58 18.35
CA LYS A 155 20.33 -8.47 18.58
C LYS A 155 19.69 -8.00 17.29
N VAL A 156 20.45 -7.96 16.19
CA VAL A 156 19.91 -7.56 14.88
C VAL A 156 18.89 -8.59 14.39
N LEU A 157 19.17 -9.89 14.49
CA LEU A 157 18.23 -10.96 14.17
C LEU A 157 16.95 -10.87 15.01
N LEU A 158 17.09 -10.67 16.33
CA LEU A 158 15.95 -10.54 17.22
C LEU A 158 15.12 -9.27 16.93
N ALA A 159 15.78 -8.16 16.62
CA ALA A 159 15.12 -6.93 16.19
C ALA A 159 14.36 -7.13 14.86
N MET A 160 14.93 -7.87 13.91
CA MET A 160 14.27 -8.23 12.65
C MET A 160 13.02 -9.08 12.90
N ALA A 161 13.12 -10.12 13.73
CA ALA A 161 12.00 -11.00 14.09
C ALA A 161 10.85 -10.21 14.75
N ILE A 162 11.16 -9.35 15.73
CA ILE A 162 10.16 -8.50 16.40
C ILE A 162 9.48 -7.55 15.39
N ARG A 163 10.25 -6.97 14.45
CA ARG A 163 9.70 -6.09 13.40
C ARG A 163 8.88 -6.82 12.34
N GLU A 164 9.06 -8.13 12.20
CA GLU A 164 8.31 -8.94 11.26
C GLU A 164 6.94 -9.32 11.82
N ARG A 165 6.87 -9.59 13.13
CA ARG A 165 5.66 -10.13 13.78
C ARG A 165 4.87 -9.10 14.58
N THR A 166 5.40 -7.90 14.80
CA THR A 166 4.77 -6.89 15.65
C THR A 166 4.85 -5.48 15.09
N GLY A 167 3.92 -4.63 15.55
CA GLY A 167 3.85 -3.21 15.20
C GLY A 167 4.61 -2.26 16.15
N VAL A 168 5.40 -2.78 17.10
CA VAL A 168 6.04 -1.93 18.13
C VAL A 168 7.03 -0.93 17.54
N GLU A 169 7.10 0.27 18.13
CA GLU A 169 7.98 1.32 17.64
C GLU A 169 9.46 0.95 17.80
N ASN A 170 10.32 1.46 16.91
CA ASN A 170 11.77 1.22 16.99
C ASN A 170 12.39 1.71 18.31
N GLY A 171 11.74 2.66 19.00
CA GLY A 171 12.13 3.09 20.36
C GLY A 171 12.04 1.96 21.38
N TRP A 172 10.97 1.17 21.33
CA TRP A 172 10.78 -0.01 22.17
C TRP A 172 11.91 -1.02 21.98
N ILE A 173 12.20 -1.37 20.72
CA ILE A 173 13.26 -2.33 20.37
C ILE A 173 14.63 -1.80 20.80
N SER A 174 14.89 -0.51 20.54
CA SER A 174 16.17 0.12 20.86
C SER A 174 16.48 0.09 22.36
N GLN A 175 15.46 0.37 23.18
CA GLN A 175 15.57 0.33 24.65
C GLN A 175 15.78 -1.10 25.14
N ARG A 176 14.93 -2.06 24.70
CA ARG A 176 14.96 -3.44 25.19
C ARG A 176 16.19 -4.23 24.74
N LEU A 177 16.74 -3.95 23.55
CA LEU A 177 17.95 -4.62 23.04
C LEU A 177 19.24 -3.80 23.24
N ALA A 178 19.17 -2.63 23.86
CA ALA A 178 20.29 -1.70 24.03
C ALA A 178 21.03 -1.41 22.70
N MET A 179 20.27 -1.07 21.64
CA MET A 179 20.80 -0.86 20.28
C MET A 179 21.07 0.62 19.93
N GLY A 180 20.96 1.51 20.93
CA GLY A 180 21.23 2.94 20.77
C GLY A 180 19.99 3.74 20.43
N SER A 181 19.94 4.34 19.23
CA SER A 181 18.81 5.16 18.80
C SER A 181 17.81 4.37 17.94
N PRO A 182 16.52 4.76 17.90
CA PRO A 182 15.53 4.15 17.00
C PRO A 182 15.96 4.16 15.52
N THR A 183 16.69 5.20 15.11
CA THR A 183 17.27 5.32 13.76
C THR A 183 18.34 4.25 13.50
N SER A 184 19.15 3.92 14.51
CA SER A 184 20.15 2.86 14.43
C SER A 184 19.51 1.49 14.22
N VAL A 185 18.42 1.21 14.96
CA VAL A 185 17.62 -0.01 14.78
C VAL A 185 17.07 -0.11 13.36
N SER A 186 16.45 0.96 12.85
CA SER A 186 15.92 1.02 11.48
C SER A 186 16.99 0.68 10.44
N ARG A 187 18.17 1.29 10.55
CA ARG A 187 19.30 1.05 9.64
C ARG A 187 19.80 -0.39 9.72
N LEU A 188 19.96 -0.94 10.93
CA LEU A 188 20.47 -2.31 11.14
C LEU A 188 19.47 -3.37 10.65
N VAL A 189 18.19 -3.20 10.93
CA VAL A 189 17.13 -4.10 10.44
C VAL A 189 17.03 -4.06 8.91
N SER A 190 17.08 -2.87 8.31
CA SER A 190 17.07 -2.71 6.85
C SER A 190 18.29 -3.35 6.18
N ALA A 191 19.47 -3.19 6.77
CA ALA A 191 20.69 -3.86 6.29
C ALA A 191 20.60 -5.38 6.45
N GLY A 192 20.13 -5.86 7.61
CA GLY A 192 19.98 -7.29 7.89
C GLY A 192 18.98 -7.98 6.96
N ARG A 193 17.87 -7.34 6.60
CA ARG A 193 16.90 -7.87 5.62
C ARG A 193 17.45 -8.03 4.20
N LYS A 194 18.52 -7.30 3.84
CA LYS A 194 19.19 -7.45 2.54
C LYS A 194 20.22 -8.58 2.53
N ASP A 195 20.64 -9.03 3.70
CA ASP A 195 21.54 -10.16 3.87
C ASP A 195 20.71 -11.46 3.88
N LYS A 196 20.89 -12.28 2.84
CA LYS A 196 20.11 -13.52 2.67
C LYS A 196 20.31 -14.49 3.82
N ASN A 197 21.53 -14.59 4.34
CA ASN A 197 21.85 -15.54 5.41
C ASN A 197 21.13 -15.12 6.70
N ARG A 198 21.13 -13.82 7.03
CA ARG A 198 20.41 -13.30 8.20
C ARG A 198 18.90 -13.45 8.07
N LEU A 199 18.36 -13.30 6.86
CA LEU A 199 16.94 -13.47 6.61
C LEU A 199 16.52 -14.94 6.84
N GLU A 200 17.33 -15.88 6.37
CA GLU A 200 17.12 -17.32 6.60
C GLU A 200 17.25 -17.68 8.08
N GLU A 201 18.28 -17.17 8.77
CA GLU A 201 18.46 -17.35 10.21
C GLU A 201 17.29 -16.77 11.02
N MET A 202 16.76 -15.60 10.63
CA MET A 202 15.57 -15.00 11.26
C MET A 202 14.34 -15.88 11.07
N ASN A 203 14.11 -16.44 9.88
CA ASN A 203 12.98 -17.33 9.62
C ASN A 203 13.10 -18.62 10.44
N ASN A 204 14.30 -19.20 10.51
CA ASN A 204 14.57 -20.38 11.32
C ASN A 204 14.37 -20.11 12.81
N LEU A 205 14.76 -18.93 13.30
CA LEU A 205 14.50 -18.49 14.67
C LEU A 205 12.99 -18.39 14.95
N LEU A 206 12.23 -17.75 14.05
CA LEU A 206 10.78 -17.64 14.20
C LEU A 206 10.09 -19.00 14.22
N GLN A 207 10.52 -19.93 13.35
CA GLN A 207 10.00 -21.29 13.34
C GLN A 207 10.25 -22.00 14.68
N ARG A 208 11.48 -21.93 15.23
CA ARG A 208 11.79 -22.53 16.54
C ARG A 208 10.98 -21.92 17.70
N ILE A 209 10.68 -20.63 17.64
CA ILE A 209 9.88 -19.94 18.67
C ILE A 209 8.38 -20.28 18.55
N ASP A 210 7.88 -20.60 17.36
CA ASP A 210 6.48 -20.99 17.14
C ASP A 210 6.20 -22.45 17.52
N GLU A 211 7.23 -23.31 17.50
CA GLU A 211 7.15 -24.74 17.87
C GLU A 211 7.17 -24.98 19.40
N HIS A 212 7.36 -23.95 20.21
CA HIS A 212 7.47 -23.98 21.68
C HIS A 212 6.48 -23.05 22.38
#